data_AF-A0A933AKY2-F1
#
_entry.id   AF-A0A933AKY2-F1
#
_cell.length_a   1.000
_cell.length_b   1.000
_cell.length_c   1.000
_cell.angle_alpha   90.00
_cell.angle_beta   90.00
_cell.angle_gamma   90.00
#
_symmetry.space_group_name_H-M   'P 1'
#
loop_
_entity.id
_entity.type
_entity.pdbx_description
1 polymer ?
#
loop_
_entity_poly.entity_id
_entity_poly.type
_entity_poly.pdbx_seq_one_letter_code
_entity_poly.pdbx_strand_id
1 'polypeptide(L)'
;MDEVSLLEGLLKLYSPTHGEAEAVSYLVAQMSALGYAAQVDAAGNAVGVIEGSAIAGATRSHEATRSHEIMLLGHSDTGPGFIEVKREGDVLRGRGAVDAKG
;
A
#
# COMPACT_ATOMS: atom_id res chain seq x y z
N MET A 1 -9.58 -8.33 -5.36
CA MET A 1 -9.92 -6.98 -4.86
C MET A 1 -9.46 -6.01 -5.92
N ASP A 2 -10.31 -5.07 -6.34
CA ASP A 2 -9.89 -3.97 -7.23
C ASP A 2 -9.20 -2.85 -6.43
N GLU A 3 -8.45 -2.01 -7.13
CA GLU A 3 -7.67 -0.91 -6.55
C GLU A 3 -8.52 0.13 -5.79
N VAL A 4 -9.76 0.37 -6.24
CA VAL A 4 -10.65 1.33 -5.58
C VAL A 4 -11.16 0.76 -4.26
N SER A 5 -11.53 -0.52 -4.23
CA SER A 5 -11.93 -1.22 -2.99
C SER A 5 -10.80 -1.30 -1.96
N LEU A 6 -9.54 -1.46 -2.41
CA LEU A 6 -8.36 -1.41 -1.55
C LEU A 6 -8.21 -0.03 -0.92
N LEU A 7 -8.25 1.03 -1.74
CA LEU A 7 -8.13 2.40 -1.26
C LEU A 7 -9.28 2.76 -0.32
N GLU A 8 -10.52 2.44 -0.67
CA GLU A 8 -11.69 2.73 0.18
C GLU A 8 -11.58 2.07 1.56
N GLY A 9 -11.12 0.82 1.62
CA GLY A 9 -10.83 0.13 2.88
C GLY A 9 -9.75 0.83 3.70
N LEU A 10 -8.66 1.25 3.06
CA LEU A 10 -7.56 1.96 3.72
C LEU A 10 -7.97 3.35 4.21
N LEU A 11 -8.81 4.08 3.47
CA LEU A 11 -9.32 5.39 3.88
C LEU A 11 -10.23 5.32 5.10
N LYS A 12 -10.94 4.20 5.30
CA LYS A 12 -11.81 4.00 6.47
C LYS A 12 -11.03 3.85 7.78
N LEU A 13 -9.75 3.51 7.69
CA LEU A 13 -8.86 3.36 8.84
C LEU A 13 -8.22 4.71 9.16
N TYR A 14 -8.60 5.30 10.30
CA TYR A 14 -8.00 6.54 10.77
C TYR A 14 -6.54 6.28 11.17
N SER A 15 -5.61 6.98 10.51
CA SER A 15 -4.17 6.82 10.71
C SER A 15 -3.49 8.18 10.77
N PRO A 16 -3.68 8.96 11.85
CA PRO A 16 -2.85 10.14 12.06
C PRO A 16 -1.38 9.71 12.25
N THR A 17 -0.43 10.62 12.08
CA THR A 17 0.97 10.35 12.44
C THR A 17 1.08 9.74 13.84
N HIS A 18 1.80 8.62 13.95
CA HIS A 18 1.93 7.73 15.12
C HIS A 18 0.71 6.85 15.47
N GLY A 19 -0.34 6.86 14.65
CA GLY A 19 -1.56 6.05 14.80
C GLY A 19 -1.78 5.06 13.66
N GLU A 20 -0.72 4.60 13.00
CA GLU A 20 -0.81 3.89 11.71
C GLU A 20 -1.08 2.39 11.84
N ALA A 21 -1.00 1.81 13.04
CA ALA A 21 -0.93 0.36 13.25
C ALA A 21 -2.05 -0.44 12.56
N GLU A 22 -3.29 0.04 12.62
CA GLU A 22 -4.43 -0.63 11.95
C GLU A 22 -4.35 -0.52 10.42
N ALA A 23 -4.00 0.66 9.90
CA ALA A 23 -3.83 0.88 8.46
C ALA A 23 -2.67 0.05 7.88
N VAL A 24 -1.56 -0.04 8.62
CA VAL A 24 -0.41 -0.86 8.30
C VAL A 24 -0.78 -2.35 8.29
N SER A 25 -1.48 -2.82 9.32
CA SER A 25 -1.92 -4.22 9.41
C SER A 25 -2.85 -4.59 8.25
N TYR A 26 -3.75 -3.67 7.88
CA TYR A 26 -4.60 -3.83 6.71
C TYR A 26 -3.77 -3.94 5.41
N LEU A 27 -2.83 -3.04 5.18
CA LEU A 27 -1.97 -3.08 3.99
C LEU A 27 -1.17 -4.38 3.88
N VAL A 28 -0.58 -4.86 4.98
CA VAL A 28 0.17 -6.12 5.01
C VAL A 28 -0.73 -7.30 4.67
N ALA A 29 -1.96 -7.33 5.19
CA ALA A 29 -2.92 -8.38 4.86
C ALA A 29 -3.31 -8.35 3.37
N GLN A 30 -3.53 -7.17 2.79
CA GLN A 30 -3.85 -7.03 1.37
C GLN A 30 -2.66 -7.43 0.47
N MET A 31 -1.45 -6.97 0.78
CA MET A 31 -0.22 -7.38 0.07
C MET A 31 -0.01 -8.90 0.14
N SER A 32 -0.20 -9.51 1.31
CA SER A 32 -0.12 -10.97 1.47
C SER A 32 -1.15 -11.70 0.61
N ALA A 33 -2.39 -11.22 0.59
CA ALA A 33 -3.46 -11.78 -0.25
C ALA A 33 -3.17 -11.66 -1.76
N LEU A 34 -2.37 -10.66 -2.16
CA LEU A 34 -1.88 -10.48 -3.52
C LEU A 34 -0.61 -11.30 -3.83
N GLY A 35 -0.07 -12.05 -2.87
CA GLY A 35 1.09 -12.93 -3.04
C GLY A 35 2.45 -12.30 -2.75
N TYR A 36 2.47 -11.11 -2.13
CA TYR A 36 3.70 -10.47 -1.67
C TYR A 36 4.22 -11.18 -0.41
N ALA A 37 5.54 -11.26 -0.25
CA ALA A 37 6.13 -11.47 1.06
C ALA A 37 5.98 -10.17 1.87
N ALA A 38 4.92 -10.10 2.67
CA ALA A 38 4.53 -8.88 3.38
C ALA A 38 4.67 -9.01 4.90
N GLN A 39 5.13 -7.95 5.54
CA GLN A 39 5.33 -7.88 6.99
C GLN A 39 5.27 -6.44 7.48
N VAL A 40 5.10 -6.29 8.80
CA VAL A 40 5.36 -5.02 9.49
C VAL A 40 6.82 -5.02 9.91
N ASP A 41 7.58 -3.98 9.55
CA ASP A 41 8.99 -3.87 9.95
C ASP A 41 9.16 -3.36 11.39
N ALA A 42 10.41 -3.21 11.84
CA ALA A 42 10.73 -2.77 13.20
C ALA A 42 10.32 -1.31 13.50
N ALA A 43 10.12 -0.48 12.47
CA ALA A 43 9.66 0.90 12.60
C ALA A 43 8.13 1.00 12.53
N GLY A 44 7.43 -0.10 12.23
CA GLY A 44 5.98 -0.13 12.07
C GLY A 44 5.50 0.11 10.65
N ASN A 45 6.37 0.05 9.64
CA ASN A 45 5.99 0.24 8.23
C ASN A 45 5.37 -1.03 7.66
N ALA A 46 4.39 -0.87 6.75
CA ALA A 46 3.93 -1.95 5.89
C ALA A 46 4.94 -2.18 4.76
N VAL A 47 5.58 -3.35 4.72
CA VAL A 47 6.57 -3.71 3.69
C VAL A 47 6.08 -4.93 2.94
N GLY A 48 6.09 -4.88 1.61
CA GLY A 48 5.77 -6.00 0.74
C GLY A 48 6.82 -6.18 -0.36
N VAL A 49 7.30 -7.40 -0.54
CA VAL A 49 8.32 -7.74 -1.54
C VAL A 49 7.77 -8.78 -2.52
N ILE A 50 8.02 -8.57 -3.80
CA ILE A 50 7.81 -9.55 -4.87
C ILE A 50 9.13 -9.79 -5.60
N GLU A 51 9.39 -11.04 -5.98
CA GLU A 51 10.54 -11.33 -6.82
C GLU A 51 10.29 -10.85 -8.26
N GLY A 52 11.28 -10.20 -8.86
CA GLY A 52 11.16 -9.68 -10.24
C GLY A 52 10.86 -10.76 -11.30
N SER A 53 11.17 -12.03 -11.01
CA SER A 53 10.85 -13.18 -11.88
C SER A 53 9.34 -13.49 -11.93
N ALA A 54 8.57 -13.04 -10.94
CA ALA A 54 7.13 -13.20 -10.85
C ALA A 54 6.35 -12.03 -11.47
N ILE A 55 7.04 -11.00 -11.99
CA ILE A 55 6.42 -9.86 -12.65
C ILE A 55 6.13 -10.21 -14.12
N ALA A 56 4.86 -10.21 -14.51
CA ALA A 56 4.44 -10.46 -15.88
C ALA A 56 5.08 -9.43 -16.85
N GLY A 57 5.82 -9.93 -17.86
CA GLY A 57 6.48 -9.09 -18.87
C GLY A 57 7.96 -8.76 -18.59
N ALA A 58 8.55 -9.26 -17.50
CA ALA A 58 9.98 -9.08 -17.23
C ALA A 58 10.85 -9.90 -18.23
N THR A 59 11.48 -9.21 -19.19
CA THR A 59 12.45 -9.82 -20.11
C THR A 59 13.79 -10.07 -19.39
N ARG A 60 14.26 -11.32 -19.34
CA ARG A 60 15.62 -11.61 -18.85
C ARG A 60 16.63 -11.15 -19.91
N SER A 61 17.40 -10.10 -19.63
CA SER A 61 18.59 -9.78 -20.42
C SER A 61 19.74 -10.74 -20.07
N HIS A 62 20.70 -10.91 -20.98
CA HIS A 62 21.89 -11.76 -20.80
C HIS A 62 22.83 -11.28 -19.67
N GLU A 63 22.57 -10.11 -19.08
CA GLU A 63 23.28 -9.55 -17.93
C GLU A 63 22.58 -9.97 -16.61
N ALA A 64 22.23 -11.25 -16.51
CA ALA A 64 21.35 -11.82 -15.47
C ALA A 64 22.06 -12.07 -14.12
N THR A 65 23.09 -11.29 -13.76
CA THR A 65 23.87 -11.47 -12.52
C THR A 65 23.75 -10.31 -11.53
N ARG A 66 22.92 -9.30 -11.81
CA ARG A 66 22.60 -8.23 -10.85
C ARG A 66 21.14 -8.30 -10.44
N SER A 67 20.89 -8.49 -9.14
CA SER A 67 19.59 -8.22 -8.54
C SER A 67 19.38 -6.70 -8.52
N HIS A 68 18.47 -6.21 -9.36
CA HIS A 68 18.01 -4.84 -9.27
C HIS A 68 16.84 -4.77 -8.29
N GLU A 69 16.95 -3.90 -7.29
CA GLU A 69 15.87 -3.61 -6.35
C GLU A 69 15.21 -2.30 -6.77
N ILE A 70 13.88 -2.31 -6.86
CA ILE A 70 13.06 -1.13 -7.11
C ILE A 70 12.16 -0.95 -5.89
N MET A 71 12.22 0.23 -5.28
CA MET A 71 11.41 0.55 -4.10
C MET A 71 10.31 1.54 -4.47
N LEU A 72 9.07 1.19 -4.13
CA LEU A 72 7.92 2.09 -4.17
C LEU A 72 7.65 2.57 -2.74
N LEU A 73 8.13 3.77 -2.40
CA LEU A 73 8.05 4.31 -1.05
C LEU A 73 6.94 5.38 -0.96
N GLY A 74 5.85 5.04 -0.29
CA GLY A 74 4.78 5.97 0.11
C GLY A 74 4.70 6.10 1.63
N HIS A 75 3.66 6.77 2.12
CA HIS A 75 3.33 6.84 3.55
C HIS A 75 1.83 6.63 3.76
N SER A 76 1.46 6.03 4.90
CA SER A 76 0.06 5.69 5.24
C SER A 76 -0.51 6.57 6.36
N ASP A 77 0.32 7.36 7.02
CA ASP A 77 -0.11 8.34 8.00
C ASP A 77 -0.76 9.55 7.30
N THR A 78 -1.50 10.32 8.08
CA THR A 78 -2.27 11.46 7.57
C THR A 78 -2.30 12.59 8.58
N GLY A 79 -2.59 13.81 8.12
CA GLY A 79 -2.93 14.90 9.04
C GLY A 79 -4.16 14.56 9.91
N PRO A 80 -4.29 15.17 11.10
CA PRO A 80 -5.38 14.86 12.02
C PRO A 80 -6.76 15.22 11.45
N GLY A 81 -7.78 14.64 12.07
CA GLY A 81 -9.18 14.88 11.72
C GLY A 81 -9.73 13.84 10.75
N PHE A 82 -10.96 13.40 11.02
CA PHE A 82 -11.64 12.39 10.23
C PHE A 82 -12.49 13.03 9.14
N ILE A 83 -12.35 12.52 7.92
CA ILE A 83 -13.24 12.83 6.79
C ILE A 83 -14.00 11.54 6.49
N GLU A 84 -15.32 11.60 6.55
CA GLU A 84 -16.18 10.46 6.22
C GLU A 84 -15.87 9.93 4.82
N VAL A 85 -15.60 8.62 4.73
CA VAL A 85 -15.27 7.99 3.46
C VAL A 85 -16.55 7.84 2.65
N LYS A 86 -16.60 8.48 1.48
CA LYS A 86 -17.76 8.44 0.58
C LYS A 86 -17.31 8.20 -0.85
N ARG A 87 -17.99 7.29 -1.52
CA ARG A 87 -17.91 7.09 -2.97
C ARG A 87 -19.18 7.63 -3.63
N GLU A 88 -19.01 8.59 -4.53
CA GLU A 88 -20.09 9.21 -5.31
C GLU A 88 -19.71 9.12 -6.79
N GLY A 89 -20.23 8.11 -7.48
CA GLY A 89 -19.80 7.78 -8.84
C GLY A 89 -18.31 7.44 -8.87
N ASP A 90 -17.55 8.22 -9.64
CA ASP A 90 -16.10 8.05 -9.83
C ASP A 90 -15.26 8.81 -8.80
N VAL A 91 -15.89 9.52 -7.86
CA VAL A 91 -15.19 10.30 -6.83
C VAL A 91 -15.19 9.52 -5.51
N LEU A 92 -13.99 9.17 -5.04
CA LEU A 92 -13.76 8.65 -3.69
C LEU A 92 -13.17 9.75 -2.80
N ARG A 93 -13.89 10.10 -1.73
CA ARG A 93 -13.48 11.09 -0.74
C ARG A 93 -13.04 10.39 0.54
N GLY A 94 -11.97 10.90 1.15
CA GLY A 94 -11.48 10.44 2.44
C GLY A 94 -10.14 11.09 2.79
N ARG A 95 -9.81 11.11 4.08
CA ARG A 95 -8.50 11.58 4.54
C ARG A 95 -7.43 10.61 4.04
N GLY A 96 -6.46 11.15 3.29
CA GLY A 96 -5.40 10.37 2.68
C GLY A 96 -5.64 9.98 1.22
N ALA A 97 -6.82 10.26 0.64
CA ALA A 97 -7.14 9.87 -0.74
C ALA A 97 -6.18 10.47 -1.79
N VAL A 98 -5.59 11.62 -1.48
CA VAL A 98 -4.60 12.29 -2.33
C VAL A 98 -3.22 12.34 -1.67
N ASP A 99 -3.16 12.34 -0.33
CA ASP A 99 -1.94 12.52 0.44
C ASP A 99 -1.89 11.55 1.65
N ALA A 100 -1.34 10.35 1.50
CA ALA A 100 -0.87 9.75 0.24
C ALA A 100 -1.24 8.26 0.13
N LYS A 101 -2.41 7.89 0.66
CA LYS A 101 -2.92 6.51 0.64
C LYS A 101 -3.32 6.02 -0.77
N GLY A 102 -3.72 6.95 -1.64
CA GLY A 102 -4.06 6.67 -3.04
C GLY A 102 -2.82 6.60 -3.90
#